data_AF-A0A340X7G2-F1
#
_entry.id   AF-A0A340X7G2-F1
#
_cell.length_a   1.000
_cell.length_b   1.000
_cell.length_c   1.000
_cell.angle_alpha   90.00
_cell.angle_beta   90.00
_cell.angle_gamma   90.00
#
_symmetry.space_group_name_H-M   'P 1'
#
loop_
_entity.id
_entity.type
_entity.pdbx_description
1 polymer ?
#
loop_
_entity_poly.entity_id
_entity_poly.type
_entity_poly.pdbx_seq_one_letter_code
_entity_poly.pdbx_strand_id
1 'polypeptide(L)'
;MLRERCEELQRFQGSQREEKAFLMQKFQEARDLVERLSLERRELHRQREQALQEVERLKTCQQMAEDKASVKAQVTSLLGELQESQSRLEATTKERQALEGRVRAASEQARQLENEREALQQQHSVQVDQLRLQNQSMDAALRMERQAASEEKRKLAQLQVAYHQLFQEYDSHIKSSMVSSERNRGLQLEDLKQQLKQAEEALVAKQELIDKLKEEAEQHKTVMETVPVLKAQADIYKADFQAERQAREKLAEKKEFLQAQLEQLQREHNRLKTSCQESARIEDMRKRHVEVSQPPLAPAPAHHSFHLALPSQRRSPPEEPPNFCCPKCQYQAPDMDTLQIHVMECIE
;
A
#
# COMPACT_ATOMS: atom_id res chain seq x y z
N MET A 1 -104.34 9.19 214.91
CA MET A 1 -105.02 10.32 214.24
C MET A 1 -104.10 11.39 213.64
N LEU A 2 -103.19 12.08 214.36
CA LEU A 2 -102.23 13.01 213.70
C LEU A 2 -100.87 12.36 213.36
N ARG A 3 -100.45 11.31 214.09
CA ARG A 3 -99.23 10.55 213.79
C ARG A 3 -99.33 9.79 212.45
N GLU A 4 -100.47 9.17 212.18
CA GLU A 4 -100.74 8.44 210.92
C GLU A 4 -100.78 9.38 209.70
N ARG A 5 -101.35 10.59 209.81
CA ARG A 5 -101.34 11.58 208.73
C ARG A 5 -99.96 12.13 208.42
N CYS A 6 -99.08 12.27 209.43
CA CYS A 6 -97.68 12.62 209.19
C CYS A 6 -96.90 11.49 208.50
N GLU A 7 -97.19 10.24 208.86
CA GLU A 7 -96.55 9.07 208.24
C GLU A 7 -96.98 8.89 206.77
N GLU A 8 -98.26 9.10 206.44
CA GLU A 8 -98.74 9.04 205.04
C GLU A 8 -98.19 10.18 204.18
N LEU A 9 -98.09 11.40 204.71
CA LEU A 9 -97.48 12.52 203.99
C LEU A 9 -95.97 12.28 203.76
N GLN A 10 -95.27 11.66 204.72
CA GLN A 10 -93.87 11.26 204.55
C GLN A 10 -93.70 10.13 203.53
N ARG A 11 -94.61 9.14 203.50
CA ARG A 11 -94.62 8.08 202.47
C ARG A 11 -94.94 8.63 201.08
N PHE A 12 -95.92 9.54 200.95
CA PHE A 12 -96.25 10.19 199.69
C PHE A 12 -95.12 11.09 199.20
N GLN A 13 -94.49 11.89 200.09
CA GLN A 13 -93.29 12.67 199.75
C GLN A 13 -92.09 11.79 199.40
N GLY A 14 -91.95 10.62 200.02
CA GLY A 14 -90.95 9.60 199.67
C GLY A 14 -91.19 9.03 198.26
N SER A 15 -92.41 8.57 197.99
CA SER A 15 -92.82 8.03 196.69
C SER A 15 -92.74 9.07 195.56
N GLN A 16 -93.15 10.32 195.79
CA GLN A 16 -92.97 11.42 194.82
C GLN A 16 -91.48 11.75 194.57
N ARG A 17 -90.63 11.65 195.60
CA ARG A 17 -89.18 11.83 195.43
C ARG A 17 -88.58 10.67 194.63
N GLU A 18 -89.01 9.44 194.89
CA GLU A 18 -88.60 8.24 194.17
C GLU A 18 -89.06 8.27 192.70
N GLU A 19 -90.32 8.63 192.44
CA GLU A 19 -90.88 8.75 191.08
C GLU A 19 -90.22 9.90 190.31
N LYS A 20 -90.01 11.05 190.94
CA LYS A 20 -89.25 12.16 190.35
C LYS A 20 -87.80 11.77 190.07
N ALA A 21 -87.15 11.01 190.96
CA ALA A 21 -85.81 10.50 190.75
C ALA A 21 -85.76 9.49 189.59
N PHE A 22 -86.74 8.59 189.50
CA PHE A 22 -86.88 7.65 188.40
C PHE A 22 -87.14 8.36 187.06
N LEU A 23 -88.04 9.34 187.02
CA LEU A 23 -88.29 10.14 185.82
C LEU A 23 -87.04 10.91 185.41
N MET A 24 -86.35 11.55 186.36
CA MET A 24 -85.08 12.22 186.08
C MET A 24 -84.03 11.26 185.53
N GLN A 25 -83.92 10.06 186.11
CA GLN A 25 -83.03 9.02 185.62
C GLN A 25 -83.41 8.59 184.19
N LYS A 26 -84.69 8.35 183.90
CA LYS A 26 -85.17 7.96 182.56
C LYS A 26 -84.99 9.07 181.53
N PHE A 27 -85.23 10.33 181.91
CA PHE A 27 -84.92 11.48 181.06
C PHE A 27 -83.41 11.63 180.83
N GLN A 28 -82.59 11.36 181.84
CA GLN A 28 -81.14 11.35 181.69
C GLN A 28 -80.69 10.21 180.75
N GLU A 29 -81.18 8.98 180.94
CA GLU A 29 -80.92 7.85 180.05
C GLU A 29 -81.36 8.12 178.60
N ALA A 30 -82.53 8.76 178.41
CA ALA A 30 -83.02 9.15 177.10
C ALA A 30 -82.17 10.27 176.46
N ARG A 31 -81.72 11.24 177.26
CA ARG A 31 -80.79 12.29 176.80
C ARG A 31 -79.45 11.70 176.39
N ASP A 32 -78.88 10.82 177.21
CA ASP A 32 -77.62 10.14 176.92
C ASP A 32 -77.75 9.28 175.66
N LEU A 33 -78.90 8.60 175.46
CA LEU A 33 -79.19 7.85 174.24
C LEU A 33 -79.31 8.75 173.01
N VAL A 34 -80.04 9.87 173.10
CA VAL A 34 -80.16 10.83 172.00
C VAL A 34 -78.81 11.47 171.68
N GLU A 35 -78.01 11.78 172.69
CA GLU A 35 -76.66 12.30 172.50
C GLU A 35 -75.77 11.29 171.78
N ARG A 36 -75.76 10.02 172.22
CA ARG A 36 -75.08 8.91 171.53
C ARG A 36 -75.55 8.73 170.09
N LEU A 37 -76.85 8.66 169.84
CA LEU A 37 -77.42 8.54 168.49
C LEU A 37 -77.12 9.78 167.64
N SER A 38 -77.03 10.97 168.23
CA SER A 38 -76.68 12.19 167.51
C SER A 38 -75.20 12.24 167.12
N LEU A 39 -74.32 11.67 167.96
CA LEU A 39 -72.90 11.50 167.69
C LEU A 39 -72.72 10.42 166.61
N GLU A 40 -73.41 9.29 166.74
CA GLU A 40 -73.42 8.21 165.76
C GLU A 40 -73.97 8.69 164.42
N ARG A 41 -75.07 9.45 164.39
CA ARG A 41 -75.60 10.05 163.15
C ARG A 41 -74.63 11.02 162.50
N ARG A 42 -73.95 11.86 163.31
CA ARG A 42 -72.90 12.77 162.80
C ARG A 42 -71.72 11.99 162.23
N GLU A 43 -71.32 10.93 162.91
CA GLU A 43 -70.23 10.05 162.50
C GLU A 43 -70.58 9.28 161.21
N LEU A 44 -71.79 8.71 161.11
CA LEU A 44 -72.30 8.08 159.89
C LEU A 44 -72.43 9.07 158.73
N HIS A 45 -72.85 10.31 158.99
CA HIS A 45 -72.91 11.34 157.95
C HIS A 45 -71.51 11.71 157.45
N ARG A 46 -70.55 11.86 158.37
CA ARG A 46 -69.13 12.07 158.04
C ARG A 46 -68.57 10.91 157.22
N GLN A 47 -68.86 9.67 157.61
CA GLN A 47 -68.46 8.46 156.88
C GLN A 47 -69.08 8.40 155.47
N ARG A 48 -70.37 8.74 155.33
CA ARG A 48 -71.04 8.78 154.03
C ARG A 48 -70.46 9.86 153.11
N GLU A 49 -70.21 11.06 153.62
CA GLU A 49 -69.56 12.13 152.85
C GLU A 49 -68.16 11.73 152.41
N GLN A 50 -67.40 11.08 153.29
CA GLN A 50 -66.08 10.54 152.96
C GLN A 50 -66.17 9.46 151.89
N ALA A 51 -67.11 8.53 151.99
CA ALA A 51 -67.32 7.49 150.98
C ALA A 51 -67.76 8.07 149.62
N LEU A 52 -68.59 9.11 149.60
CA LEU A 52 -68.98 9.79 148.36
C LEU A 52 -67.80 10.51 147.70
N GLN A 53 -67.00 11.23 148.49
CA GLN A 53 -65.77 11.86 148.00
C GLN A 53 -64.77 10.83 147.47
N GLU A 54 -64.67 9.66 148.11
CA GLU A 54 -63.83 8.56 147.66
C GLU A 54 -64.33 7.96 146.33
N VAL A 55 -65.64 7.76 146.18
CA VAL A 55 -66.25 7.31 144.92
C VAL A 55 -66.05 8.33 143.78
N GLU A 56 -66.19 9.63 144.05
CA GLU A 56 -65.92 10.67 143.05
C GLU A 56 -64.44 10.70 142.63
N ARG A 57 -63.52 10.55 143.59
CA ARG A 57 -62.09 10.42 143.30
C ARG A 57 -61.80 9.17 142.47
N LEU A 58 -62.42 8.03 142.79
CA LEU A 58 -62.26 6.79 142.03
C LEU A 58 -62.81 6.93 140.59
N LYS A 59 -63.97 7.57 140.41
CA LYS A 59 -64.52 7.88 139.07
C LYS A 59 -63.58 8.77 138.26
N THR A 60 -63.01 9.80 138.89
CA THR A 60 -62.05 10.69 138.24
C THR A 60 -60.78 9.91 137.85
N CYS A 61 -60.25 9.07 138.74
CA CYS A 61 -59.11 8.20 138.43
C CYS A 61 -59.42 7.20 137.30
N GLN A 62 -60.64 6.66 137.23
CA GLN A 62 -61.08 5.77 136.14
C GLN A 62 -61.14 6.51 134.80
N GLN A 63 -61.78 7.68 134.74
CA GLN A 63 -61.83 8.48 133.51
C GLN A 63 -60.43 8.85 133.02
N MET A 64 -59.54 9.28 133.92
CA MET A 64 -58.15 9.58 133.57
C MET A 64 -57.39 8.34 133.07
N ALA A 65 -57.70 7.15 133.57
CA ALA A 65 -57.12 5.90 133.09
C ALA A 65 -57.64 5.52 131.69
N GLU A 66 -58.94 5.71 131.43
CA GLU A 66 -59.56 5.51 130.11
C GLU A 66 -59.02 6.49 129.07
N ASP A 67 -58.92 7.78 129.41
CA ASP A 67 -58.34 8.81 128.54
C ASP A 67 -56.87 8.50 128.23
N LYS A 68 -56.09 8.09 129.25
CA LYS A 68 -54.71 7.64 129.06
C LYS A 68 -54.63 6.42 128.14
N ALA A 69 -55.54 5.46 128.26
CA ALA A 69 -55.59 4.29 127.39
C ALA A 69 -55.96 4.66 125.95
N SER A 70 -56.93 5.56 125.76
CA SER A 70 -57.36 6.07 124.45
C SER A 70 -56.23 6.84 123.76
N VAL A 71 -55.59 7.78 124.45
CA VAL A 71 -54.43 8.52 123.91
C VAL A 71 -53.29 7.57 123.58
N LYS A 72 -53.01 6.58 124.43
CA LYS A 72 -51.98 5.56 124.14
C LYS A 72 -52.32 4.76 122.87
N ALA A 73 -53.59 4.38 122.67
CA ALA A 73 -54.04 3.68 121.48
C ALA A 73 -53.90 4.56 120.22
N GLN A 74 -54.29 5.83 120.29
CA GLN A 74 -54.12 6.79 119.18
C GLN A 74 -52.65 7.01 118.83
N VAL A 75 -51.79 7.22 119.83
CA VAL A 75 -50.33 7.37 119.61
C VAL A 75 -49.75 6.11 118.98
N THR A 76 -50.20 4.93 119.41
CA THR A 76 -49.75 3.65 118.83
C THR A 76 -50.22 3.49 117.38
N SER A 77 -51.46 3.89 117.05
CA SER A 77 -51.97 3.89 115.67
C SER A 77 -51.17 4.83 114.78
N LEU A 78 -50.95 6.08 115.22
CA LEU A 78 -50.19 7.08 114.46
C LEU A 78 -48.73 6.66 114.26
N LEU A 79 -48.11 6.02 115.26
CA LEU A 79 -46.77 5.45 115.11
C LEU A 79 -46.75 4.33 114.05
N GLY A 80 -47.78 3.48 114.01
CA GLY A 80 -47.94 2.45 112.99
C GLY A 80 -48.10 3.03 111.58
N GLU A 81 -48.97 4.04 111.41
CA GLU A 81 -49.19 4.74 110.14
C GLU A 81 -47.92 5.46 109.66
N LEU A 82 -47.19 6.12 110.57
CA LEU A 82 -45.92 6.78 110.26
C LEU A 82 -44.87 5.76 109.81
N GLN A 83 -44.74 4.63 110.51
CA GLN A 83 -43.82 3.57 110.15
C GLN A 83 -44.17 2.93 108.79
N GLU A 84 -45.46 2.73 108.50
CA GLU A 84 -45.91 2.25 107.20
C GLU A 84 -45.61 3.27 106.09
N SER A 85 -45.92 4.55 106.32
CA SER A 85 -45.61 5.64 105.38
C SER A 85 -44.10 5.72 105.10
N GLN A 86 -43.27 5.59 106.14
CA GLN A 86 -41.82 5.58 106.00
C GLN A 86 -41.33 4.38 105.18
N SER A 87 -41.88 3.18 105.45
CA SER A 87 -41.55 1.97 104.68
C SER A 87 -41.94 2.11 103.20
N ARG A 88 -43.10 2.71 102.90
CA ARG A 88 -43.55 3.00 101.53
C ARG A 88 -42.65 4.04 100.84
N LEU A 89 -42.22 5.08 101.55
CA LEU A 89 -41.27 6.07 101.03
C LEU A 89 -39.92 5.41 100.70
N GLU A 90 -39.41 4.55 101.59
CA GLU A 90 -38.17 3.80 101.35
C GLU A 90 -38.27 2.85 100.15
N ALA A 91 -39.41 2.18 99.96
CA ALA A 91 -39.66 1.34 98.79
C ALA A 91 -39.68 2.16 97.49
N THR A 92 -40.46 3.24 97.45
CA THR A 92 -40.57 4.11 96.26
C THR A 92 -39.27 4.83 95.93
N THR A 93 -38.48 5.22 96.93
CA THR A 93 -37.15 5.84 96.70
C THR A 93 -36.14 4.84 96.11
N LYS A 94 -36.15 3.58 96.56
CA LYS A 94 -35.34 2.50 95.95
C LYS A 94 -35.77 2.21 94.51
N GLU A 95 -37.07 2.14 94.24
CA GLU A 95 -37.60 1.98 92.88
C GLU A 95 -37.19 3.13 91.96
N ARG A 96 -37.30 4.38 92.45
CA ARG A 96 -36.85 5.57 91.73
C ARG A 96 -35.36 5.50 91.38
N GLN A 97 -34.51 5.12 92.33
CA GLN A 97 -33.07 4.95 92.09
C GLN A 97 -32.79 3.85 91.04
N ALA A 98 -33.50 2.72 91.12
CA ALA A 98 -33.37 1.66 90.13
C ALA A 98 -33.81 2.11 88.72
N LEU A 99 -34.90 2.86 88.61
CA LEU A 99 -35.38 3.42 87.35
C LEU A 99 -34.41 4.47 86.81
N GLU A 100 -33.87 5.35 87.64
CA GLU A 100 -32.83 6.31 87.23
C GLU A 100 -31.58 5.60 86.70
N GLY A 101 -31.13 4.53 87.37
CA GLY A 101 -30.00 3.72 86.89
C GLY A 101 -30.28 3.11 85.52
N ARG A 102 -31.49 2.58 85.31
CA ARG A 102 -31.92 2.04 84.01
C ARG A 102 -31.99 3.12 82.93
N VAL A 103 -32.51 4.31 83.24
CA VAL A 103 -32.59 5.43 82.29
C VAL A 103 -31.18 5.90 81.90
N ARG A 104 -30.26 5.99 82.86
CA ARG A 104 -28.85 6.34 82.56
C ARG A 104 -28.19 5.31 81.65
N ALA A 105 -28.31 4.03 81.98
CA ALA A 105 -27.75 2.95 81.16
C ALA A 105 -28.33 2.93 79.73
N ALA A 106 -29.66 3.09 79.60
CA ALA A 106 -30.31 3.18 78.29
C ALA A 106 -29.86 4.42 77.49
N SER A 107 -29.66 5.56 78.16
CA SER A 107 -29.18 6.78 77.50
C SER A 107 -27.73 6.65 77.02
N GLU A 108 -26.87 6.02 77.82
CA GLU A 108 -25.49 5.71 77.43
C GLU A 108 -25.44 4.76 76.23
N GLN A 109 -26.28 3.72 76.24
CA GLN A 109 -26.41 2.78 75.12
C GLN A 109 -26.94 3.47 73.86
N ALA A 110 -27.94 4.34 73.97
CA ALA A 110 -28.46 5.12 72.85
C ALA A 110 -27.36 6.00 72.24
N ARG A 111 -26.60 6.71 73.07
CA ARG A 111 -25.47 7.54 72.63
C ARG A 111 -24.38 6.72 71.94
N GLN A 112 -24.08 5.52 72.43
CA GLN A 112 -23.12 4.61 71.78
C GLN A 112 -23.59 4.20 70.38
N LEU A 113 -24.84 3.77 70.25
CA LEU A 113 -25.43 3.38 68.97
C LEU A 113 -25.51 4.57 67.98
N GLU A 114 -25.79 5.78 68.46
CA GLU A 114 -25.74 6.98 67.62
C GLU A 114 -24.35 7.26 67.08
N ASN A 115 -23.31 7.18 67.93
CA ASN A 115 -21.92 7.36 67.50
C ASN A 115 -21.49 6.28 66.49
N GLU A 116 -21.87 5.02 66.71
CA GLU A 116 -21.59 3.91 65.78
C GLU A 116 -22.28 4.12 64.43
N ARG A 117 -23.56 4.54 64.45
CA ARG A 117 -24.30 4.89 63.23
C ARG A 117 -23.63 6.03 62.47
N GLU A 118 -23.20 7.08 63.16
CA GLU A 118 -22.51 8.21 62.54
C GLU A 118 -21.16 7.81 61.93
N ALA A 119 -20.38 6.99 62.63
CA ALA A 119 -19.12 6.47 62.10
C ALA A 119 -19.33 5.61 60.84
N LEU A 120 -20.33 4.70 60.86
CA LEU A 120 -20.70 3.89 59.70
C LEU A 120 -21.19 4.76 58.54
N GLN A 121 -22.00 5.80 58.82
CA GLN A 121 -22.49 6.71 57.80
C GLN A 121 -21.34 7.50 57.14
N GLN A 122 -20.37 7.96 57.92
CA GLN A 122 -19.16 8.61 57.39
C GLN A 122 -18.35 7.64 56.53
N GLN A 123 -18.12 6.41 57.00
CA GLN A 123 -17.41 5.38 56.25
C GLN A 123 -18.12 5.08 54.91
N HIS A 124 -19.44 4.88 54.92
CA HIS A 124 -20.21 4.65 53.70
C HIS A 124 -20.18 5.85 52.76
N SER A 125 -20.22 7.09 53.27
CA SER A 125 -20.09 8.30 52.45
C SER A 125 -18.76 8.32 51.69
N VAL A 126 -17.66 8.07 52.40
CA VAL A 126 -16.31 8.02 51.80
C VAL A 126 -16.23 6.89 50.76
N GLN A 127 -16.79 5.71 51.05
CA GLN A 127 -16.82 4.59 50.11
C GLN A 127 -17.62 4.92 48.84
N VAL A 128 -18.77 5.58 48.98
CA VAL A 128 -19.58 6.04 47.84
C VAL A 128 -18.81 7.06 47.00
N ASP A 129 -18.15 8.02 47.63
CA ASP A 129 -17.36 9.02 46.92
C ASP A 129 -16.15 8.41 46.19
N GLN A 130 -15.50 7.41 46.80
CA GLN A 130 -14.43 6.65 46.16
C GLN A 130 -14.94 5.88 44.93
N LEU A 131 -16.07 5.20 45.04
CA LEU A 131 -16.70 4.50 43.91
C LEU A 131 -17.16 5.46 42.81
N ARG A 132 -17.67 6.65 43.18
CA ARG A 132 -18.03 7.71 42.22
C ARG A 132 -16.80 8.19 41.45
N LEU A 133 -15.69 8.46 42.14
CA LEU A 133 -14.45 8.88 41.50
C LEU A 133 -13.88 7.79 40.58
N GLN A 134 -13.94 6.52 41.01
CA GLN A 134 -13.53 5.38 40.19
C GLN A 134 -14.38 5.26 38.92
N ASN A 135 -15.71 5.39 39.03
CA ASN A 135 -16.59 5.39 37.86
C ASN A 135 -16.28 6.55 36.92
N GLN A 136 -16.10 7.77 37.44
CA GLN A 136 -15.76 8.93 36.62
C GLN A 136 -14.44 8.76 35.86
N SER A 137 -13.43 8.16 36.50
CA SER A 137 -12.14 7.84 35.88
C SER A 137 -12.29 6.79 34.77
N MET A 138 -13.03 5.71 35.04
CA MET A 138 -13.31 4.66 34.04
C MET A 138 -14.12 5.19 32.86
N ASP A 139 -15.12 6.05 33.11
CA ASP A 139 -15.91 6.71 32.06
C ASP A 139 -15.07 7.68 31.23
N ALA A 140 -14.12 8.39 31.84
CA ALA A 140 -13.17 9.23 31.12
C ALA A 140 -12.27 8.38 30.21
N ALA A 141 -11.71 7.28 30.72
CA ALA A 141 -10.89 6.35 29.94
C ALA A 141 -11.68 5.73 28.78
N LEU A 142 -12.92 5.28 29.03
CA LEU A 142 -13.82 4.76 28.00
C LEU A 142 -14.14 5.79 26.90
N ARG A 143 -14.33 7.06 27.26
CA ARG A 143 -14.54 8.14 26.29
C ARG A 143 -13.31 8.36 25.42
N MET A 144 -12.11 8.38 26.01
CA MET A 144 -10.86 8.51 25.27
C MET A 144 -10.64 7.33 24.32
N GLU A 145 -10.87 6.09 24.79
CA GLU A 145 -10.73 4.88 23.97
C GLU A 145 -11.70 4.89 22.78
N ARG A 146 -12.96 5.30 23.00
CA ARG A 146 -13.94 5.45 21.91
C ARG A 146 -13.52 6.49 20.88
N GLN A 147 -12.96 7.62 21.34
CA GLN A 147 -12.44 8.65 20.45
C GLN A 147 -11.25 8.12 19.63
N ALA A 148 -10.27 7.47 20.28
CA ALA A 148 -9.13 6.87 19.62
C ALA A 148 -9.56 5.81 18.58
N ALA A 149 -10.49 4.92 18.94
CA ALA A 149 -11.05 3.94 18.00
C ALA A 149 -11.73 4.59 16.79
N SER A 150 -12.47 5.70 17.00
CA SER A 150 -13.05 6.47 15.90
C SER A 150 -11.99 7.12 15.01
N GLU A 151 -10.87 7.57 15.58
CA GLU A 151 -9.75 8.14 14.84
C GLU A 151 -9.02 7.08 14.01
N GLU A 152 -8.75 5.91 14.58
CA GLU A 152 -8.16 4.78 13.86
C GLU A 152 -9.08 4.28 12.74
N LYS A 153 -10.40 4.20 12.97
CA LYS A 153 -11.37 3.88 11.91
C LYS A 153 -11.29 4.87 10.74
N ARG A 154 -11.12 6.17 11.03
CA ARG A 154 -10.95 7.21 10.00
C ARG A 154 -9.64 7.05 9.24
N LYS A 155 -8.53 6.79 9.95
CA LYS A 155 -7.22 6.53 9.33
C LYS A 155 -7.26 5.30 8.43
N LEU A 156 -7.90 4.21 8.88
CA LEU A 156 -8.09 3.01 8.08
C LEU A 156 -8.87 3.30 6.80
N ALA A 157 -9.98 4.05 6.89
CA ALA A 157 -10.76 4.44 5.72
C ALA A 157 -9.92 5.29 4.74
N GLN A 158 -9.11 6.22 5.24
CA GLN A 158 -8.20 7.01 4.41
C GLN A 158 -7.16 6.13 3.72
N LEU A 159 -6.55 5.19 4.45
CA LEU A 159 -5.57 4.26 3.91
C LEU A 159 -6.19 3.35 2.85
N GLN A 160 -7.41 2.87 3.08
CA GLN A 160 -8.16 2.10 2.08
C GLN A 160 -8.34 2.93 0.82
N VAL A 161 -8.79 4.18 0.91
CA VAL A 161 -8.95 5.05 -0.27
C VAL A 161 -7.62 5.27 -0.99
N ALA A 162 -6.54 5.57 -0.26
CA ALA A 162 -5.21 5.75 -0.85
C ALA A 162 -4.69 4.48 -1.55
N TYR A 163 -4.92 3.31 -0.95
CA TYR A 163 -4.56 2.02 -1.57
C TYR A 163 -5.32 1.79 -2.88
N HIS A 164 -6.64 2.04 -2.90
CA HIS A 164 -7.44 1.88 -4.12
C HIS A 164 -6.99 2.87 -5.21
N GLN A 165 -6.65 4.11 -4.83
CA GLN A 165 -6.11 5.11 -5.77
C GLN A 165 -4.77 4.65 -6.37
N LEU A 166 -3.82 4.23 -5.54
CA LEU A 166 -2.53 3.74 -6.02
C LEU A 166 -2.68 2.52 -6.92
N PHE A 167 -3.59 1.61 -6.59
CA PHE A 167 -3.89 0.46 -7.44
C PHE A 167 -4.45 0.88 -8.81
N GLN A 168 -5.38 1.85 -8.84
CA GLN A 168 -5.93 2.39 -10.09
C GLN A 168 -4.86 3.12 -10.92
N GLU A 169 -4.00 3.90 -10.29
CA GLU A 169 -2.87 4.58 -10.94
C GLU A 169 -1.89 3.57 -11.54
N TYR A 170 -1.56 2.52 -10.78
CA TYR A 170 -0.68 1.45 -11.26
C TYR A 170 -1.28 0.70 -12.46
N ASP A 171 -2.54 0.27 -12.37
CA ASP A 171 -3.24 -0.40 -13.47
C ASP A 171 -3.34 0.50 -14.73
N SER A 172 -3.67 1.78 -14.52
CA SER A 172 -3.71 2.78 -15.60
C SER A 172 -2.33 2.99 -16.24
N HIS A 173 -1.27 3.01 -15.43
CA HIS A 173 0.11 3.13 -15.91
C HIS A 173 0.52 1.90 -16.74
N ILE A 174 0.22 0.68 -16.27
CA ILE A 174 0.50 -0.55 -17.02
C ILE A 174 -0.23 -0.55 -18.36
N LYS A 175 -1.54 -0.24 -18.37
CA LYS A 175 -2.34 -0.15 -19.61
C LYS A 175 -1.79 0.90 -20.57
N SER A 176 -1.46 2.09 -20.07
CA SER A 176 -0.92 3.18 -20.90
C SER A 176 0.47 2.84 -21.45
N SER A 177 1.34 2.22 -20.63
CA SER A 177 2.66 1.75 -21.03
C SER A 177 2.58 0.68 -22.13
N MET A 178 1.69 -0.30 -22.00
CA MET A 178 1.49 -1.32 -23.03
C MET A 178 0.99 -0.70 -24.35
N VAL A 179 -0.02 0.17 -24.31
CA VAL A 179 -0.55 0.81 -25.53
C VAL A 179 0.48 1.70 -26.21
N SER A 180 1.23 2.48 -25.45
CA SER A 180 2.31 3.33 -25.99
C SER A 180 3.47 2.51 -26.54
N SER A 181 3.86 1.43 -25.87
CA SER A 181 4.87 0.48 -26.35
C SER A 181 4.42 -0.21 -27.64
N GLU A 182 3.17 -0.66 -27.72
CA GLU A 182 2.59 -1.26 -28.93
C GLU A 182 2.53 -0.28 -30.10
N ARG A 183 2.13 0.98 -29.86
CA ARG A 183 2.14 2.04 -30.87
C ARG A 183 3.56 2.34 -31.36
N ASN A 184 4.52 2.50 -30.45
CA ASN A 184 5.92 2.74 -30.81
C ASN A 184 6.52 1.56 -31.58
N ARG A 185 6.21 0.32 -31.18
CA ARG A 185 6.62 -0.88 -31.91
C ARG A 185 5.96 -0.96 -33.29
N GLY A 186 4.71 -0.56 -33.41
CA GLY A 186 3.99 -0.47 -34.68
C GLY A 186 4.61 0.56 -35.63
N LEU A 187 4.91 1.77 -35.13
CA LEU A 187 5.60 2.81 -35.90
C LEU A 187 7.00 2.36 -36.33
N GLN A 188 7.78 1.79 -35.42
CA GLN A 188 9.11 1.26 -35.71
C GLN A 188 9.07 0.13 -36.76
N LEU A 189 8.05 -0.72 -36.73
CA LEU A 189 7.85 -1.78 -37.71
C LEU A 189 7.52 -1.21 -39.10
N GLU A 190 6.66 -0.19 -39.18
CA GLU A 190 6.35 0.48 -40.45
C GLU A 190 7.56 1.24 -41.01
N ASP A 191 8.33 1.92 -40.17
CA ASP A 191 9.59 2.57 -40.59
C ASP A 191 10.58 1.55 -41.17
N LEU A 192 10.75 0.39 -40.51
CA LEU A 192 11.62 -0.68 -41.00
C LEU A 192 11.11 -1.28 -42.32
N LYS A 193 9.80 -1.48 -42.48
CA LYS A 193 9.22 -1.94 -43.75
C LYS A 193 9.45 -0.93 -44.88
N GLN A 194 9.30 0.37 -44.60
CA GLN A 194 9.54 1.41 -45.58
C GLN A 194 11.02 1.47 -45.98
N GLN A 195 11.94 1.38 -45.02
CA GLN A 195 13.38 1.30 -45.30
C GLN A 195 13.73 0.06 -46.12
N LEU A 196 13.14 -1.09 -45.80
CA LEU A 196 13.35 -2.32 -46.56
C LEU A 196 12.89 -2.14 -48.02
N LYS A 197 11.67 -1.62 -48.23
CA LYS A 197 11.14 -1.38 -49.57
C LYS A 197 12.02 -0.41 -50.38
N GLN A 198 12.49 0.68 -49.76
CA GLN A 198 13.40 1.63 -50.41
C GLN A 198 14.74 0.97 -50.76
N ALA A 199 15.27 0.12 -49.88
CA ALA A 199 16.49 -0.62 -50.15
C ALA A 199 16.31 -1.64 -51.29
N GLU A 200 15.16 -2.33 -51.35
CA GLU A 200 14.79 -3.22 -52.45
C GLU A 200 14.71 -2.46 -53.78
N GLU A 201 14.01 -1.32 -53.83
CA GLU A 201 13.93 -0.47 -55.02
C GLU A 201 15.32 0.05 -55.45
N ALA A 202 16.16 0.44 -54.51
CA ALA A 202 17.53 0.88 -54.78
C ALA A 202 18.42 -0.28 -55.30
N LEU A 203 18.22 -1.50 -54.81
CA LEU A 203 18.92 -2.68 -55.32
C LEU A 203 18.49 -2.99 -56.75
N VAL A 204 17.21 -2.90 -57.07
CA VAL A 204 16.71 -3.06 -58.45
C VAL A 204 17.31 -2.00 -59.36
N ALA A 205 17.30 -0.72 -58.97
CA ALA A 205 17.90 0.35 -59.76
C ALA A 205 19.41 0.17 -59.97
N LYS A 206 20.13 -0.31 -58.94
CA LYS A 206 21.56 -0.66 -59.07
C LYS A 206 21.76 -1.86 -59.99
N GLN A 207 20.89 -2.86 -59.95
CA GLN A 207 20.95 -4.02 -60.84
C GLN A 207 20.74 -3.59 -62.30
N GLU A 208 19.73 -2.74 -62.58
CA GLU A 208 19.50 -2.17 -63.90
C GLU A 208 20.70 -1.36 -64.41
N LEU A 209 21.37 -0.59 -63.54
CA LEU A 209 22.59 0.13 -63.90
C LEU A 209 23.74 -0.82 -64.22
N ILE A 210 23.91 -1.89 -63.45
CA ILE A 210 24.92 -2.93 -63.73
C ILE A 210 24.65 -3.57 -65.09
N ASP A 211 23.40 -3.88 -65.40
CA ASP A 211 23.04 -4.51 -66.67
C ASP A 211 23.31 -3.57 -67.85
N LYS A 212 23.00 -2.28 -67.72
CA LYS A 212 23.39 -1.25 -68.71
C LYS A 212 24.91 -1.15 -68.89
N LEU A 213 25.66 -1.07 -67.79
CA LEU A 213 27.13 -0.99 -67.85
C LEU A 213 27.74 -2.25 -68.47
N LYS A 214 27.15 -3.42 -68.25
CA LYS A 214 27.57 -4.67 -68.92
C LYS A 214 27.28 -4.62 -70.42
N GLU A 215 26.11 -4.14 -70.82
CA GLU A 215 25.76 -3.96 -72.24
C GLU A 215 26.73 -2.98 -72.93
N GLU A 216 26.97 -1.82 -72.33
CA GLU A 216 27.94 -0.83 -72.82
C GLU A 216 29.36 -1.42 -72.89
N ALA A 217 29.76 -2.22 -71.90
CA ALA A 217 31.07 -2.87 -71.90
C ALA A 217 31.20 -3.88 -73.05
N GLU A 218 30.17 -4.67 -73.35
CA GLU A 218 30.18 -5.57 -74.51
C GLU A 218 30.16 -4.80 -75.83
N GLN A 219 29.39 -3.72 -75.94
CA GLN A 219 29.44 -2.83 -77.11
C GLN A 219 30.86 -2.27 -77.32
N HIS A 220 31.49 -1.74 -76.26
CA HIS A 220 32.87 -1.26 -76.33
C HIS A 220 33.86 -2.37 -76.71
N LYS A 221 33.67 -3.60 -76.24
CA LYS A 221 34.51 -4.74 -76.60
C LYS A 221 34.44 -5.04 -78.09
N THR A 222 33.26 -5.07 -78.70
CA THR A 222 33.11 -5.27 -80.16
C THR A 222 33.80 -4.16 -80.97
N VAL A 223 33.73 -2.91 -80.53
CA VAL A 223 34.45 -1.80 -81.16
C VAL A 223 35.97 -1.95 -80.96
N MET A 224 36.42 -2.39 -79.78
CA MET A 224 37.84 -2.65 -79.52
C MET A 224 38.40 -3.79 -80.39
N GLU A 225 37.59 -4.79 -80.73
CA GLU A 225 37.96 -5.86 -81.67
C GLU A 225 38.25 -5.34 -83.09
N THR A 226 37.83 -4.12 -83.46
CA THR A 226 38.19 -3.52 -84.75
C THR A 226 39.59 -2.92 -84.76
N VAL A 227 40.18 -2.63 -83.60
CA VAL A 227 41.52 -2.00 -83.50
C VAL A 227 42.61 -2.89 -84.10
N PRO A 228 42.70 -4.21 -83.81
CA PRO A 228 43.65 -5.10 -84.48
C PRO A 228 43.48 -5.14 -86.01
N VAL A 229 42.23 -5.11 -86.49
CA VAL A 229 41.92 -5.12 -87.94
C VAL A 229 42.43 -3.86 -88.62
N LEU A 230 42.12 -2.68 -88.06
CA LEU A 230 42.61 -1.39 -88.58
C LEU A 230 44.14 -1.29 -88.52
N LYS A 231 44.76 -1.84 -87.47
CA LYS A 231 46.21 -1.92 -87.35
C LYS A 231 46.82 -2.79 -88.45
N ALA A 232 46.27 -3.97 -88.68
CA ALA A 232 46.68 -4.85 -89.78
C ALA A 232 46.48 -4.17 -91.15
N GLN A 233 45.37 -3.46 -91.36
CA GLN A 233 45.13 -2.69 -92.57
C GLN A 233 46.19 -1.60 -92.80
N ALA A 234 46.58 -0.87 -91.76
CA ALA A 234 47.64 0.14 -91.83
C ALA A 234 49.02 -0.49 -92.14
N ASP A 235 49.32 -1.65 -91.55
CA ASP A 235 50.56 -2.39 -91.83
C ASP A 235 50.60 -2.91 -93.27
N ILE A 236 49.49 -3.41 -93.81
CA ILE A 236 49.35 -3.83 -95.22
C ILE A 236 49.56 -2.63 -96.14
N TYR A 237 48.85 -1.51 -95.93
CA TYR A 237 49.04 -0.32 -96.78
C TYR A 237 50.46 0.22 -96.75
N LYS A 238 51.13 0.16 -95.58
CA LYS A 238 52.54 0.54 -95.47
C LYS A 238 53.43 -0.40 -96.28
N ALA A 239 53.19 -1.71 -96.22
CA ALA A 239 53.92 -2.70 -97.01
C ALA A 239 53.69 -2.51 -98.51
N ASP A 240 52.43 -2.32 -98.94
CA ASP A 240 52.06 -2.05 -100.33
C ASP A 240 52.70 -0.77 -100.86
N PHE A 241 52.68 0.30 -100.07
CA PHE A 241 53.34 1.56 -100.43
C PHE A 241 54.86 1.39 -100.59
N GLN A 242 55.50 0.61 -99.71
CA GLN A 242 56.93 0.30 -99.83
C GLN A 242 57.21 -0.56 -101.08
N ALA A 243 56.36 -1.54 -101.38
CA ALA A 243 56.48 -2.37 -102.56
C ALA A 243 56.32 -1.55 -103.86
N GLU A 244 55.32 -0.67 -103.94
CA GLU A 244 55.09 0.25 -105.06
C GLU A 244 56.27 1.21 -105.23
N ARG A 245 56.80 1.76 -104.11
CA ARG A 245 57.99 2.61 -104.14
C ARG A 245 59.21 1.86 -104.69
N GLN A 246 59.48 0.66 -104.19
CA GLN A 246 60.60 -0.17 -104.68
C GLN A 246 60.43 -0.54 -106.16
N ALA A 247 59.19 -0.81 -106.60
CA ALA A 247 58.89 -1.06 -108.00
C ALA A 247 59.18 0.18 -108.86
N ARG A 248 58.81 1.38 -108.39
CA ARG A 248 59.12 2.65 -109.06
C ARG A 248 60.61 2.96 -109.09
N GLU A 249 61.34 2.72 -108.00
CA GLU A 249 62.80 2.90 -107.94
C GLU A 249 63.48 1.99 -108.98
N LYS A 250 63.12 0.70 -109.05
CA LYS A 250 63.62 -0.22 -110.10
C LYS A 250 63.27 0.23 -111.51
N LEU A 251 62.09 0.82 -111.71
CA LEU A 251 61.66 1.32 -113.02
C LEU A 251 62.43 2.59 -113.40
N ALA A 252 62.71 3.47 -112.43
CA ALA A 252 63.58 4.62 -112.60
C ALA A 252 65.02 4.21 -112.91
N GLU A 253 65.59 3.23 -112.21
CA GLU A 253 66.91 2.65 -112.50
C GLU A 253 66.98 2.09 -113.94
N LYS A 254 65.97 1.32 -114.37
CA LYS A 254 65.88 0.84 -115.76
C LYS A 254 65.77 1.98 -116.76
N LYS A 255 65.01 3.03 -116.45
CA LYS A 255 64.89 4.21 -117.29
C LYS A 255 66.25 4.90 -117.44
N GLU A 256 66.96 5.15 -116.34
CA GLU A 256 68.30 5.75 -116.36
C GLU A 256 69.30 4.89 -117.15
N PHE A 257 69.27 3.56 -116.97
CA PHE A 257 70.12 2.64 -117.72
C PHE A 257 69.84 2.66 -119.23
N LEU A 258 68.56 2.61 -119.64
CA LEU A 258 68.17 2.72 -121.04
C LEU A 258 68.49 4.10 -121.62
N GLN A 259 68.36 5.16 -120.83
CA GLN A 259 68.70 6.52 -121.23
C GLN A 259 70.21 6.68 -121.43
N ALA A 260 71.03 6.11 -120.56
CA ALA A 260 72.48 6.05 -120.71
C ALA A 260 72.91 5.23 -121.95
N GLN A 261 72.25 4.09 -122.22
CA GLN A 261 72.46 3.34 -123.46
C GLN A 261 72.09 4.16 -124.70
N LEU A 262 70.96 4.86 -124.67
CA LEU A 262 70.55 5.77 -125.76
C LEU A 262 71.58 6.86 -126.00
N GLU A 263 72.09 7.50 -124.94
CA GLU A 263 73.17 8.48 -125.06
C GLU A 263 74.44 7.85 -125.63
N GLN A 264 74.79 6.63 -125.24
CA GLN A 264 75.95 5.92 -125.80
C GLN A 264 75.75 5.62 -127.28
N LEU A 265 74.59 5.08 -127.69
CA LEU A 265 74.24 4.87 -129.09
C LEU A 265 74.22 6.18 -129.88
N GLN A 266 73.75 7.28 -129.29
CA GLN A 266 73.81 8.61 -129.91
C GLN A 266 75.26 9.08 -130.06
N ARG A 267 76.14 8.88 -129.06
CA ARG A 267 77.57 9.18 -129.17
C ARG A 267 78.24 8.34 -130.26
N GLU A 268 77.93 7.05 -130.34
CA GLU A 268 78.43 6.15 -131.38
C GLU A 268 77.91 6.54 -132.77
N HIS A 269 76.62 6.82 -132.91
CA HIS A 269 76.02 7.32 -134.15
C HIS A 269 76.66 8.65 -134.58
N ASN A 270 76.87 9.58 -133.66
CA ASN A 270 77.55 10.84 -133.94
C ASN A 270 79.01 10.61 -134.36
N ARG A 271 79.72 9.66 -133.74
CA ARG A 271 81.11 9.28 -134.07
C ARG A 271 81.22 8.60 -135.45
N LEU A 272 80.29 7.70 -135.76
CA LEU A 272 80.16 7.08 -137.09
C LEU A 272 79.77 8.11 -138.16
N LYS A 273 78.90 9.06 -137.82
CA LYS A 273 78.53 10.17 -138.72
C LYS A 273 79.72 11.08 -139.02
N THR A 274 80.53 11.45 -138.03
CA THR A 274 81.78 12.20 -138.29
C THR A 274 82.77 11.37 -139.11
N SER A 275 82.91 10.08 -138.84
CA SER A 275 83.78 9.19 -139.63
C SER A 275 83.32 9.07 -141.11
N CYS A 276 82.02 8.94 -141.37
CA CYS A 276 81.46 8.98 -142.73
C CYS A 276 81.63 10.36 -143.40
N GLN A 277 81.50 11.46 -142.63
CA GLN A 277 81.72 12.81 -143.15
C GLN A 277 83.20 13.11 -143.43
N GLU A 278 84.13 12.52 -142.69
CA GLU A 278 85.58 12.56 -142.95
C GLU A 278 85.95 11.71 -144.17
N SER A 279 85.31 10.55 -144.34
CA SER A 279 85.44 9.72 -145.55
C SER A 279 84.88 10.44 -146.79
N ALA A 280 83.74 11.13 -146.67
CA ALA A 280 83.13 11.91 -147.76
C ALA A 280 83.92 13.20 -148.11
N ARG A 281 84.69 13.78 -147.19
CA ARG A 281 85.55 14.95 -147.45
C ARG A 281 86.87 14.62 -148.17
N ILE A 282 87.36 13.39 -148.06
CA ILE A 282 88.57 12.93 -148.77
C ILE A 282 88.27 12.60 -150.24
N GLU A 283 87.01 12.30 -150.57
CA GLU A 283 86.60 11.84 -151.90
C GLU A 283 86.27 12.99 -152.89
N ASP A 284 85.95 14.20 -152.41
CA ASP A 284 85.40 15.29 -153.24
C ASP A 284 86.45 16.24 -153.88
N MET A 285 87.76 16.04 -153.65
CA MET A 285 88.86 16.85 -154.22
C MET A 285 89.67 16.13 -155.32
N ARG A 286 89.28 14.93 -155.75
CA ARG A 286 89.97 14.16 -156.80
C ARG A 286 89.05 13.83 -157.98
N LYS A 287 89.08 14.75 -158.97
CA LYS A 287 88.94 14.52 -160.44
C LYS A 287 87.54 14.57 -161.08
N ARG A 288 87.32 15.66 -161.83
CA ARG A 288 86.67 15.66 -163.16
C ARG A 288 87.74 15.51 -164.24
N HIS A 289 87.79 14.35 -164.89
CA HIS A 289 88.26 14.07 -166.28
C HIS A 289 88.27 12.54 -166.48
N VAL A 290 87.58 12.04 -167.54
CA VAL A 290 88.00 10.95 -168.48
C VAL A 290 88.32 9.57 -167.84
N GLU A 291 87.87 8.38 -168.25
CA GLU A 291 87.26 7.78 -169.47
C GLU A 291 86.90 6.30 -169.15
N VAL A 292 85.97 5.73 -169.95
CA VAL A 292 86.02 4.37 -170.58
C VAL A 292 85.70 3.06 -169.81
N SER A 293 84.75 2.33 -170.44
CA SER A 293 84.62 0.87 -170.66
C SER A 293 83.64 -0.01 -169.84
N GLN A 294 82.65 -0.49 -170.62
CA GLN A 294 82.17 -1.87 -170.80
C GLN A 294 81.27 -2.61 -169.76
N PRO A 295 80.19 -3.29 -170.22
CA PRO A 295 79.35 -4.27 -169.51
C PRO A 295 79.87 -5.73 -169.77
N PRO A 296 79.21 -6.86 -169.42
CA PRO A 296 77.86 -7.08 -168.85
C PRO A 296 77.79 -8.17 -167.74
N LEU A 297 76.57 -8.41 -167.23
CA LEU A 297 75.90 -9.73 -167.06
C LEU A 297 75.07 -9.83 -165.76
N ALA A 298 73.81 -10.21 -165.96
CA ALA A 298 72.90 -10.82 -164.99
C ALA A 298 73.15 -12.36 -164.96
N PRO A 299 72.32 -13.26 -164.37
CA PRO A 299 71.15 -13.07 -163.49
C PRO A 299 71.04 -14.10 -162.30
N ALA A 300 70.04 -13.85 -161.44
CA ALA A 300 69.17 -14.85 -160.77
C ALA A 300 69.77 -15.75 -159.63
N PRO A 301 68.97 -16.61 -158.97
CA PRO A 301 68.32 -16.32 -157.69
C PRO A 301 68.43 -17.49 -156.67
N ALA A 302 67.52 -17.51 -155.69
CA ALA A 302 67.21 -18.62 -154.75
C ALA A 302 68.21 -18.75 -153.58
N HIS A 303 67.84 -18.43 -152.34
CA HIS A 303 66.85 -19.06 -151.44
C HIS A 303 67.60 -19.84 -150.34
N HIS A 304 67.13 -19.65 -149.09
CA HIS A 304 67.19 -20.63 -148.00
C HIS A 304 68.56 -20.81 -147.30
N SER A 305 68.70 -21.01 -145.99
CA SER A 305 67.77 -21.16 -144.86
C SER A 305 68.61 -21.50 -143.60
N PHE A 306 67.92 -21.78 -142.48
CA PHE A 306 68.30 -22.76 -141.44
C PHE A 306 69.30 -22.26 -140.35
N HIS A 307 69.25 -22.64 -139.06
CA HIS A 307 68.46 -23.62 -138.28
C HIS A 307 68.80 -23.43 -136.77
N LEU A 308 67.87 -23.58 -135.82
CA LEU A 308 67.78 -24.60 -134.72
C LEU A 308 67.10 -23.91 -133.50
N ALA A 309 66.29 -24.51 -132.62
CA ALA A 309 65.67 -25.82 -132.48
C ALA A 309 64.55 -25.75 -131.38
N LEU A 310 63.64 -26.73 -131.44
CA LEU A 310 62.64 -27.21 -130.45
C LEU A 310 63.32 -27.72 -129.12
N PRO A 311 62.61 -28.25 -128.07
CA PRO A 311 61.25 -28.81 -128.09
C PRO A 311 60.32 -28.58 -126.88
N SER A 312 59.03 -28.89 -127.13
CA SER A 312 58.09 -29.59 -126.21
C SER A 312 57.62 -28.85 -124.94
N GLN A 313 56.37 -28.94 -124.48
CA GLN A 313 55.26 -29.84 -124.79
C GLN A 313 53.98 -29.28 -124.13
N ARG A 314 52.84 -29.39 -124.83
CA ARG A 314 51.49 -29.78 -124.34
C ARG A 314 50.83 -28.95 -123.21
N ARG A 315 49.52 -28.77 -123.12
CA ARG A 315 48.30 -29.27 -123.80
C ARG A 315 47.17 -28.35 -123.26
N SER A 316 46.19 -27.99 -124.07
CA SER A 316 44.81 -27.79 -123.59
C SER A 316 44.10 -29.17 -123.53
N PRO A 317 42.84 -29.30 -123.08
CA PRO A 317 42.13 -28.90 -121.85
C PRO A 317 41.64 -30.19 -121.10
N PRO A 318 40.84 -30.18 -120.00
CA PRO A 318 39.39 -29.86 -120.05
C PRO A 318 38.84 -29.10 -118.82
N GLU A 319 37.66 -28.50 -119.00
CA GLU A 319 36.69 -28.28 -117.92
C GLU A 319 36.43 -29.61 -117.20
N GLU A 320 36.63 -29.66 -115.89
CA GLU A 320 35.98 -30.64 -115.02
C GLU A 320 35.22 -29.90 -113.91
N PRO A 321 34.04 -30.40 -113.54
CA PRO A 321 33.09 -29.67 -112.71
C PRO A 321 33.61 -29.58 -111.26
N PRO A 322 33.16 -28.57 -110.48
CA PRO A 322 33.34 -28.62 -109.04
C PRO A 322 32.74 -29.93 -108.49
N ASN A 323 33.56 -30.74 -107.85
CA ASN A 323 33.11 -31.90 -107.08
C ASN A 323 32.28 -31.40 -105.90
N PHE A 324 30.95 -31.46 -106.05
CA PHE A 324 30.02 -31.13 -104.98
C PHE A 324 29.86 -32.33 -104.06
N CYS A 325 30.73 -32.41 -103.04
CA CYS A 325 30.72 -33.49 -102.05
C CYS A 325 30.20 -32.99 -100.70
N CYS A 326 29.29 -33.75 -100.09
CA CYS A 326 28.87 -33.49 -98.72
C CYS A 326 30.00 -33.87 -97.74
N PRO A 327 30.47 -32.96 -96.88
CA PRO A 327 31.61 -33.22 -96.00
C PRO A 327 31.30 -34.22 -94.86
N LYS A 328 30.02 -34.53 -94.59
CA LYS A 328 29.61 -35.46 -93.52
C LYS A 328 29.60 -36.92 -93.98
N CYS A 329 29.12 -37.20 -95.19
CA CYS A 329 28.88 -38.56 -95.69
C CYS A 329 29.61 -38.90 -97.01
N GLN A 330 30.33 -37.92 -97.58
CA GLN A 330 31.09 -38.05 -98.84
C GLN A 330 30.24 -38.38 -100.08
N TYR A 331 28.92 -38.10 -100.03
CA TYR A 331 28.04 -38.22 -101.20
C TYR A 331 28.42 -37.21 -102.30
N GLN A 332 28.57 -37.69 -103.54
CA GLN A 332 28.85 -36.87 -104.73
C GLN A 332 27.55 -36.46 -105.42
N ALA A 333 27.30 -35.15 -105.49
CA ALA A 333 26.18 -34.56 -106.20
C ALA A 333 26.61 -34.03 -107.59
N PRO A 334 25.76 -34.17 -108.62
CA PRO A 334 26.08 -33.74 -109.98
C PRO A 334 26.05 -32.22 -110.20
N ASP A 335 25.38 -31.47 -109.31
CA ASP A 335 25.32 -30.00 -109.32
C ASP A 335 25.12 -29.40 -107.90
N MET A 336 25.23 -28.08 -107.80
CA MET A 336 25.22 -27.33 -106.52
C MET A 336 23.86 -27.35 -105.82
N ASP A 337 22.76 -27.28 -106.57
CA ASP A 337 21.40 -27.32 -106.03
C ASP A 337 21.09 -28.69 -105.40
N THR A 338 21.54 -29.78 -106.04
CA THR A 338 21.39 -31.14 -105.48
C THR A 338 22.22 -31.32 -104.21
N LEU A 339 23.40 -30.70 -104.11
CA LEU A 339 24.19 -30.70 -102.87
C LEU A 339 23.50 -29.90 -101.76
N GLN A 340 22.86 -28.77 -102.10
CA GLN A 340 22.23 -27.89 -101.12
C GLN A 340 21.00 -28.53 -100.46
N ILE A 341 20.20 -29.29 -101.23
CA ILE A 341 19.09 -30.11 -100.70
C ILE A 341 19.65 -31.23 -99.80
N HIS A 342 20.67 -31.94 -100.27
CA HIS A 342 21.28 -33.04 -99.51
C HIS A 342 21.93 -32.57 -98.20
N VAL A 343 22.62 -31.44 -98.18
CA VAL A 343 23.22 -30.88 -96.95
C VAL A 343 22.15 -30.48 -95.94
N MET A 344 20.97 -30.06 -96.37
CA MET A 344 19.83 -29.76 -95.50
C MET A 344 19.26 -31.02 -94.81
N GLU A 345 19.24 -32.16 -95.50
CA GLU A 345 18.80 -33.45 -94.92
C GLU A 345 19.93 -34.20 -94.18
N CYS A 346 21.19 -33.97 -94.54
CA CYS A 346 22.35 -34.68 -93.97
C CYS A 346 22.86 -34.02 -92.68
N ILE A 347 22.39 -32.82 -92.30
CA ILE A 347 22.82 -32.11 -91.06
C ILE A 347 21.93 -32.43 -89.84
N GLU A 348 20.75 -33.04 -90.02
CA GLU A 348 20.13 -33.84 -88.93
C GLU A 348 21.02 -35.05 -88.57
#